data_AF-A0A5B0JZG6-F1
#
_entry.id   AF-A0A5B0JZG6-F1
#
_cell.length_a   1.000
_cell.length_b   1.000
_cell.length_c   1.000
_cell.angle_alpha   90.00
_cell.angle_beta   90.00
_cell.angle_gamma   90.00
#
_symmetry.space_group_name_H-M   'P 1'
#
loop_
_entity.id
_entity.type
_entity.pdbx_description
1 polymer ?
#
loop_
_entity_poly.entity_id
_entity_poly.type
_entity_poly.pdbx_seq_one_letter_code
_entity_poly.pdbx_strand_id
1 'polypeptide(L)' 'MQDHTYLCPDCDEPIFKPGTVIYTPEEISNCRCQECGRAYTPEDVINQARKAAADLLRNALHYHE' A
#
# COMPACT_ATOMS: atom_id res chain seq x y z
N MET A 1 -3.81 1.16 16.04
CA MET A 1 -3.22 1.65 14.77
C MET A 1 -3.13 0.42 13.88
N GLN A 2 -3.93 0.32 12.82
CA GLN A 2 -3.69 -0.75 11.83
C GLN A 2 -2.43 -0.33 11.07
N ASP A 3 -1.37 -1.11 11.21
CA ASP A 3 -0.15 -0.93 10.43
C ASP A 3 -0.49 -1.32 8.99
N HIS A 4 -0.79 -0.33 8.14
CA HIS A 4 -1.00 -0.57 6.71
C HIS A 4 0.35 -0.56 6.04
N THR A 5 0.91 -1.75 5.89
CA THR A 5 2.09 -1.97 5.05
C THR A 5 1.65 -1.93 3.58
N TYR A 6 2.19 -0.98 2.82
CA TYR A 6 2.00 -0.97 1.37
C TYR A 6 2.99 -1.96 0.74
N LEU A 7 2.51 -2.77 -0.20
CA LEU A 7 3.23 -3.86 -0.84
C LEU A 7 3.48 -3.59 -2.33
N CYS A 8 4.58 -4.10 -2.86
CA CYS A 8 4.91 -4.03 -4.27
C CYS A 8 3.84 -4.79 -5.06
N PRO A 9 3.26 -4.22 -6.13
CA PRO A 9 2.21 -4.88 -6.91
C PRO A 9 2.66 -6.18 -7.59
N ASP A 10 3.97 -6.32 -7.86
CA ASP A 10 4.52 -7.45 -8.61
C ASP A 10 5.15 -8.52 -7.71
N CYS A 11 5.57 -8.15 -6.51
CA CYS A 11 6.35 -9.01 -5.62
C CYS A 11 5.70 -9.24 -4.26
N ASP A 12 4.63 -8.50 -3.94
CA ASP A 12 3.98 -8.47 -2.62
C ASP A 12 4.94 -8.11 -1.46
N GLU A 13 6.13 -7.58 -1.75
CA GLU A 13 7.11 -7.15 -0.76
C GLU A 13 6.83 -5.73 -0.24
N PRO A 14 7.13 -5.40 1.04
CA PRO A 14 6.91 -4.07 1.58
C PRO A 14 7.59 -2.98 0.73
N ILE A 15 6.79 -2.02 0.26
CA ILE A 15 7.27 -0.85 -0.49
C ILE A 15 8.22 -0.03 0.38
N PHE A 16 7.86 0.10 1.66
CA PHE A 16 8.58 0.92 2.61
C PHE A 16 9.02 0.12 3.81
N LYS A 17 10.17 0.48 4.37
CA LYS A 17 10.60 -0.08 5.64
C LYS A 17 9.63 0.38 6.74
N PRO A 18 9.42 -0.44 7.78
CA PRO A 18 8.65 -0.01 8.95
C PRO A 18 9.18 1.33 9.48
N GLY A 19 8.29 2.30 9.68
CA GLY A 19 8.63 3.65 10.15
C GLY A 19 8.98 4.67 9.08
N THR A 20 8.98 4.30 7.79
CA THR A 20 9.01 5.29 6.70
C THR A 20 7.68 6.05 6.66
N VAL A 21 7.75 7.37 6.83
CA VAL A 21 6.60 8.26 6.68
C VAL A 21 6.67 8.91 5.31
N ILE A 22 5.54 8.95 4.62
CA ILE A 22 5.39 9.63 3.34
C ILE A 22 4.46 10.81 3.55
N TYR A 23 4.95 12.00 3.23
CA TYR A 23 4.23 13.24 3.36
C TYR A 23 3.55 13.63 2.06
N THR A 24 4.17 13.33 0.91
CA THR A 24 3.58 13.60 -0.39
C THR A 24 3.69 12.43 -1.36
N PRO A 25 2.76 12.28 -2.31
CA PRO A 25 2.82 11.19 -3.28
C PRO A 25 4.06 11.25 -4.17
N GLU A 26 4.65 12.44 -4.40
CA GLU A 26 5.86 12.58 -5.23
C GLU A 26 7.09 11.90 -4.63
N GLU A 27 7.17 11.75 -3.29
CA GLU A 27 8.26 11.06 -2.62
C GLU A 27 8.32 9.58 -3.02
N ILE A 28 7.16 8.99 -3.36
CA ILE A 28 7.01 7.60 -3.79
C ILE A 28 7.68 7.37 -5.14
N SER A 29 7.60 8.35 -6.05
CA SER A 29 8.09 8.23 -7.43
C SER A 29 9.60 7.99 -7.52
N ASN A 30 10.35 8.29 -6.46
CA ASN A 30 11.79 8.05 -6.38
C ASN A 30 12.14 6.68 -5.76
N CYS A 31 11.15 5.99 -5.18
CA CYS A 31 11.34 4.70 -4.56
C CYS A 31 11.23 3.57 -5.59
N ARG A 32 12.01 2.51 -5.39
CA ARG A 32 11.98 1.31 -6.21
C ARG A 32 11.90 0.07 -5.34
N CYS A 33 11.26 -0.96 -5.86
CA CYS A 33 11.26 -2.27 -5.22
C CYS A 33 12.68 -2.83 -5.15
N GLN A 34 13.07 -3.36 -3.99
CA GLN A 34 14.40 -3.96 -3.82
C GLN A 34 14.53 -5.28 -4.58
N GLU A 35 13.44 -6.04 -4.74
CA GLU A 35 13.46 -7.34 -5.41
C GLU A 35 13.36 -7.21 -6.95
N CYS A 36 12.34 -6.52 -7.47
CA CYS A 36 12.13 -6.43 -8.93
C CYS A 36 12.63 -5.13 -9.58
N GLY A 37 13.06 -4.14 -8.80
CA GLY A 37 13.57 -2.86 -9.33
C GLY A 37 12.50 -1.93 -9.94
N ARG A 38 11.22 -2.32 -9.92
CA ARG A 38 10.09 -1.49 -10.38
C ARG A 38 10.03 -0.19 -9.61
N ALA A 39 9.88 0.92 -10.33
CA ALA A 39 9.61 2.22 -9.73
C ALA A 39 8.17 2.26 -9.21
N TYR A 40 7.99 2.78 -8.00
CA TYR A 40 6.67 2.99 -7.43
C TYR A 40 6.03 4.25 -7.99
N THR A 41 4.71 4.24 -8.13
CA THR A 41 3.94 5.43 -8.48
C THR A 41 2.94 5.76 -7.38
N PRO A 42 2.49 7.03 -7.28
CA PRO A 42 1.37 7.41 -6.41
C PRO A 42 0.14 6.50 -6.53
N GLU A 43 -0.13 6.01 -7.74
CA GLU A 43 -1.28 5.14 -8.01
C GLU A 43 -1.18 3.78 -7.33
N ASP A 44 0.03 3.25 -7.12
CA ASP A 44 0.22 1.97 -6.40
C ASP A 44 -0.31 2.07 -4.96
N VAL A 45 0.03 3.17 -4.28
CA VAL A 45 -0.40 3.43 -2.90
C VAL A 45 -1.90 3.73 -2.84
N ILE A 46 -2.42 4.54 -3.77
CA ILE A 46 -3.86 4.85 -3.85
C ILE A 46 -4.70 3.59 -4.08
N ASN A 47 -4.27 2.72 -5.01
CA ASN A 47 -4.99 1.49 -5.32
C ASN A 47 -5.00 0.52 -4.15
N GLN A 48 -3.90 0.42 -3.41
CA GLN A 48 -3.84 -0.39 -2.18
C GLN A 48 -4.70 0.18 -1.07
N ALA A 49 -4.68 1.49 -0.85
CA ALA A 49 -5.55 2.14 0.13
C ALA A 49 -7.04 1.93 -0.21
N ARG A 50 -7.41 2.03 -1.49
CA ARG A 50 -8.78 1.71 -1.97
C ARG A 50 -9.16 0.26 -1.70
N LYS A 51 -8.26 -0.69 -1.99
CA LYS A 51 -8.49 -2.11 -1.75
C LYS A 51 -8.68 -2.40 -0.25
N ALA A 52 -7.79 -1.88 0.59
CA ALA A 52 -7.91 -2.00 2.04
C ALA A 52 -9.22 -1.42 2.57
N ALA A 53 -9.61 -0.22 2.11
CA ALA A 53 -10.90 0.38 2.47
C ALA A 53 -12.09 -0.48 2.02
N ALA A 54 -12.07 -1.02 0.80
CA ALA A 54 -13.12 -1.91 0.30
C ALA A 54 -13.22 -3.20 1.11
N ASP A 55 -12.09 -3.78 1.52
CA ASP A 55 -12.04 -4.99 2.34
C ASP A 55 -12.57 -4.70 3.76
N LEU A 56 -12.19 -3.56 4.35
CA LEU A 56 -12.75 -3.10 5.63
C LEU A 56 -14.28 -2.93 5.57
N LEU A 57 -14.79 -2.29 4.52
CA LEU A 57 -16.23 -2.13 4.31
C LEU A 57 -16.93 -3.48 4.12
N ARG A 58 -16.36 -4.39 3.31
CA ARG A 58 -16.92 -5.74 3.11
C ARG A 58 -16.99 -6.51 4.42
N ASN A 59 -15.90 -6.50 5.20
CA ASN A 59 -15.84 -7.17 6.50
C ASN A 59 -16.85 -6.59 7.50
N ALA A 60 -17.01 -5.27 7.53
CA ALA A 60 -18.01 -4.61 8.37
C ALA A 60 -19.45 -4.98 7.98
N LEU A 61 -19.72 -5.15 6.69
CA LEU A 61 -21.05 -5.55 6.19
C LEU A 61 -21.33 -7.05 6.37
N HIS A 62 -20.32 -7.91 6.31
CA HIS A 62 -20.44 -9.36 6.52
C HIS A 62 -20.50 -9.77 8.01
N TYR A 63 -20.28 -8.86 8.95
CA TYR A 63 -20.34 -9.15 10.39
C TYR A 63 -21.78 -9.32 10.94
N HIS A 64 -22.79 -9.31 10.07
CA HIS A 64 -24.22 -9.37 10.41
C HIS A 64 -24.92 -10.72 10.13
N GLU A 65 -24.16 -11.79 9.84
CA GLU A 65 -24.71 -13.14 9.63
C GLU A 65 -24.27 -14.13 10.71
#